data_AF-A0AAJ1PVD2-F1
#
_entry.id   AF-A0AAJ1PVD2-F1
#
_cell.length_a   1.000
_cell.length_b   1.000
_cell.length_c   1.000
_cell.angle_alpha   90.00
_cell.angle_beta   90.00
_cell.angle_gamma   90.00
#
_symmetry.space_group_name_H-M   'P 1'
#
loop_
_entity.id
_entity.type
_entity.pdbx_description
1 polymer ?
#
loop_
_entity_poly.entity_id
_entity_poly.type
_entity_poly.pdbx_seq_one_letter_code
_entity_poly.pdbx_strand_id
1 'polypeptide(L)' 'MALMEKLAYMRRLWRDFTGESAYDKYVERHRLEHPDHEPMSARAFWRARADFDEENVSSGCC' A
#
# COMPACT_ATOMS: atom_id res chain seq x y z
N MET A 1 -19.82 -22.52 2.44
CA MET A 1 -18.62 -21.71 2.68
C MET A 1 -18.80 -20.99 4.01
N ALA A 2 -17.99 -21.33 5.01
CA ALA A 2 -18.17 -20.87 6.39
C ALA A 2 -17.84 -19.38 6.54
N LEU A 3 -18.63 -18.66 7.33
CA LEU A 3 -18.46 -17.22 7.59
C LEU A 3 -17.04 -16.86 8.06
N MET A 4 -16.41 -17.77 8.82
CA MET A 4 -15.06 -17.60 9.35
C MET A 4 -13.98 -17.56 8.25
N GLU A 5 -14.12 -18.35 7.18
CA GLU A 5 -13.17 -18.34 6.06
C GLU A 5 -13.30 -17.05 5.24
N LYS A 6 -14.53 -16.56 5.06
CA LYS A 6 -14.76 -15.24 4.44
C LYS A 6 -14.15 -14.11 5.25
N LEU A 7 -14.24 -14.14 6.58
CA LEU A 7 -13.63 -13.11 7.43
C LEU A 7 -12.10 -13.13 7.38
N ALA A 8 -11.48 -14.31 7.31
CA ALA A 8 -10.02 -14.43 7.15
C ALA A 8 -9.56 -13.92 5.77
N TYR A 9 -10.30 -14.29 4.72
CA TYR A 9 -10.03 -13.83 3.36
C TYR A 9 -10.22 -12.31 3.23
N MET A 10 -11.31 -11.77 3.79
CA MET A 10 -11.58 -10.33 3.82
C MET A 10 -10.53 -9.58 4.63
N ARG A 11 -10.03 -10.12 5.74
CA ARG A 11 -8.91 -9.52 6.50
C ARG A 11 -7.61 -9.51 5.70
N ARG A 12 -7.32 -10.59 4.96
CA ARG A 12 -6.13 -10.67 4.10
C ARG A 12 -6.21 -9.67 2.96
N LEU A 13 -7.37 -9.59 2.30
CA LEU A 13 -7.66 -8.55 1.31
C LEU A 13 -7.53 -7.17 1.92
N TRP A 14 -8.16 -6.92 3.08
CA TRP A 14 -8.06 -5.66 3.78
C TRP A 14 -6.61 -5.32 4.08
N ARG A 15 -5.78 -6.24 4.57
CA ARG A 15 -4.35 -5.99 4.85
C ARG A 15 -3.52 -5.69 3.61
N ASP A 16 -3.92 -6.27 2.48
CA ASP A 16 -3.35 -5.97 1.17
C ASP A 16 -3.85 -4.61 0.63
N PHE A 17 -5.07 -4.22 1.00
CA PHE A 17 -5.76 -3.00 0.54
C PHE A 17 -5.45 -1.77 1.40
N THR A 18 -5.39 -1.91 2.74
CA THR A 18 -4.95 -0.90 3.72
C THR A 18 -3.46 -0.63 3.61
N GLY A 19 -2.73 -1.44 2.86
CA GLY A 19 -1.34 -1.18 2.50
C GLY A 19 -0.33 -1.57 3.58
N GLU A 20 -0.70 -2.37 4.57
CA GLU A 20 0.31 -2.97 5.47
C GLU A 20 1.35 -3.80 4.69
N SER A 21 0.98 -4.37 3.52
CA SER A 21 1.93 -4.97 2.55
C SER A 21 2.44 -4.01 1.47
N ALA A 22 1.93 -2.78 1.41
CA ALA A 22 2.28 -1.83 0.34
C ALA A 22 3.74 -1.38 0.44
N TYR A 23 4.27 -1.23 1.66
CA TYR A 23 5.68 -0.94 1.86
C TYR A 23 6.57 -2.10 1.42
N ASP A 24 6.24 -3.34 1.78
CA ASP A 24 7.02 -4.52 1.41
C ASP A 24 7.05 -4.73 -0.11
N LYS A 25 5.88 -4.59 -0.77
CA LYS A 25 5.77 -4.61 -2.24
C LYS A 25 6.53 -3.45 -2.90
N TYR A 26 6.51 -2.26 -2.30
CA TYR A 26 7.30 -1.13 -2.78
C TYR A 26 8.79 -1.44 -2.70
N VAL A 27 9.27 -2.00 -1.60
CA VAL A 27 10.69 -2.37 -1.42
C VAL A 27 11.09 -3.50 -2.36
N GLU A 28 10.27 -4.55 -2.54
CA GLU A 28 10.55 -5.62 -3.49
C GLU A 28 10.67 -5.09 -4.91
N ARG A 29 9.72 -4.24 -5.33
CA ARG A 29 9.75 -3.61 -6.65
C ARG A 29 10.95 -2.66 -6.79
N HIS A 30 11.23 -1.85 -5.78
CA HIS A 30 12.37 -0.94 -5.77
C HIS A 30 13.70 -1.69 -5.86
N ARG A 31 13.84 -2.83 -5.19
CA ARG A 31 15.03 -3.70 -5.31
C ARG A 31 15.18 -4.32 -6.69
N LEU A 32 14.08 -4.63 -7.38
CA LEU A 32 14.11 -5.17 -8.74
C LEU A 32 14.46 -4.09 -9.78
N GLU A 33 13.90 -2.89 -9.65
CA GLU A 33 14.08 -1.79 -10.61
C GLU A 33 15.34 -0.96 -10.34
N HIS A 34 15.73 -0.84 -9.07
CA HIS A 34 16.85 -0.03 -8.60
C HIS A 34 17.69 -0.80 -7.58
N PRO A 35 18.51 -1.78 -8.02
CA PRO A 35 19.37 -2.54 -7.13
C PRO A 35 20.46 -1.69 -6.45
N ASP A 36 20.72 -0.47 -6.95
CA ASP A 36 21.79 0.43 -6.48
C ASP A 36 21.29 1.50 -5.49
N HIS A 37 19.99 1.60 -5.22
CA HIS A 37 19.41 2.63 -4.36
C HIS A 37 18.74 2.00 -3.13
N GLU A 38 19.04 2.53 -1.93
CA GLU A 38 18.33 2.15 -0.72
C GLU A 38 16.86 2.59 -0.79
N PRO A 39 15.89 1.69 -0.53
CA PRO A 39 14.49 2.05 -0.52
C PRO A 39 14.20 3.10 0.55
N MET A 40 13.25 3.99 0.28
CA MET A 40 12.81 4.98 1.28
C MET A 40 12.27 4.28 2.53
N SER A 41 12.42 4.91 3.70
CA SER A 41 11.89 4.35 4.96
C SER A 41 10.35 4.24 4.95
N ALA A 42 9.81 3.27 5.70
CA ALA A 42 8.36 3.06 5.81
C ALA A 42 7.60 4.35 6.15
N ARG A 43 8.15 5.18 7.05
CA ARG A 43 7.55 6.46 7.43
C ARG A 43 7.46 7.45 6.27
N ALA A 44 8.51 7.54 5.45
CA ALA A 44 8.53 8.41 4.28
C ALA A 44 7.52 7.94 3.21
N PHE A 45 7.45 6.62 3.00
CA PHE A 45 6.47 6.01 2.09
C PHE A 45 5.03 6.33 2.51
N TRP A 46 4.69 6.17 3.79
CA TRP A 46 3.36 6.49 4.30
C TRP A 46 3.02 7.97 4.20
N ARG A 47 4.01 8.85 4.37
CA ARG A 47 3.81 10.29 4.20
C ARG A 47 3.54 10.67 2.75
N ALA A 48 4.34 10.15 1.81
CA ALA A 48 4.14 10.39 0.38
C ALA A 48 2.81 9.79 -0.12
N ARG A 49 2.38 8.66 0.45
CA ARG A 49 1.07 8.06 0.18
C ARG A 49 -0.08 8.95 0.66
N ALA A 50 0.02 9.51 1.86
CA ALA A 50 -1.00 10.41 2.40
C ALA A 50 -1.09 11.70 1.57
N ASP A 51 0.07 12.29 1.23
CA ASP A 51 0.18 13.46 0.36
C ASP A 51 -0.44 13.19 -1.02
N PHE A 52 -0.14 12.03 -1.61
CA PHE A 52 -0.77 11.59 -2.86
C PHE A 52 -2.28 11.36 -2.71
N ASP A 53 -2.78 10.82 -1.59
CA ASP A 53 -4.22 10.67 -1.37
C ASP A 53 -4.89 12.04 -1.25
N GLU A 54 -4.27 13.00 -0.56
CA GLU A 54 -4.77 14.38 -0.45
C GLU A 54 -4.78 15.10 -1.80
N GLU A 55 -3.74 14.95 -2.63
CA GLU A 55 -3.67 15.55 -3.96
C GLU A 55 -4.51 14.82 -5.03
N ASN A 56 -4.70 13.51 -4.87
CA ASN A 56 -5.35 12.64 -5.85
C ASN A 56 -6.76 12.21 -5.43
N VAL A 57 -7.26 12.70 -4.28
CA VAL A 57 -8.69 12.98 -4.09
C VAL A 57 -9.04 14.03 -5.14
N SER A 58 -9.35 13.55 -6.34
CA SER A 58 -10.19 14.28 -7.26
C SER A 58 -11.51 14.51 -6.52
N SER A 59 -11.61 15.65 -5.84
CA SER A 59 -12.88 16.19 -5.38
C SER A 59 -13.70 16.37 -6.64
N GLY A 60 -14.52 15.37 -6.95
CA GLY A 60 -15.37 15.36 -8.13
C GLY A 60 -16.22 16.62 -8.14
N CYS A 61 -15.80 17.59 -8.92
CA CYS A 61 -16.58 18.76 -9.25
C CYS A 61 -16.26 19.12 -10.69
N CYS A 62 -16.88 18.36 -11.60
CA CYS A 62 -17.79 18.84 -12.64
C CYS A 62 -18.30 17.64 -13.46
#